data_AF-A0AAN8BT61-F1
#
_entry.id   AF-A0AAN8BT61-F1
#
_cell.length_a   1.000
_cell.length_b   1.000
_cell.length_c   1.000
_cell.angle_alpha   90.00
_cell.angle_beta   90.00
_cell.angle_gamma   90.00
#
_symmetry.space_group_name_H-M   'P 1'
#
loop_
_entity.id
_entity.type
_entity.pdbx_description
1 polymer ?
#
loop_
_entity_poly.entity_id
_entity_poly.type
_entity_poly.pdbx_seq_one_letter_code
_entity_poly.pdbx_strand_id
1 'polypeptide(L)'
;MDPYQNQRDDRNQQNPGRTTTPGTPGGDQTPEDPEARKTPANNREPQYSVGFTMIPPNESRRSKTQMMAQRELEELQKWREDNKPKPVQPVSEKLGGNATLSAVREKQHLELHHAKLQKKLKQQEADKKKRQEEDEENQKMKDKQRERAELLEERRSQEDQRRRDQHRPDHMRKTERFLQRFDRSVPSSLVSGGAAHTPSQSEAAPGSVRDVQRDHRRVNTAFLDTLEGRGKETKEETKSPFSASEDLTYPSHLNPEPEHSYLEWSEEAEPDLKRLMESFPGYSADFLEDILVQCNRDCEQAYALLLNCAMD
;
A
#
# COMPACT_ATOMS: atom_id res chain seq x y z
N MET A 1 28.23 5.18 28.56
CA MET A 1 27.90 6.62 28.53
C MET A 1 29.15 7.34 28.99
N ASP A 2 29.90 7.91 28.06
CA ASP A 2 31.06 8.75 28.35
C ASP A 2 31.00 9.97 27.42
N PRO A 3 31.14 11.23 27.90
CA PRO A 3 30.64 12.42 27.23
C PRO A 3 31.78 13.31 26.74
N TYR A 4 32.00 13.43 25.43
CA TYR A 4 32.71 14.60 24.90
C TYR A 4 32.11 15.06 23.58
N GLN A 5 31.43 16.19 23.72
CA GLN A 5 30.85 17.05 22.71
C GLN A 5 31.57 18.38 22.85
N ASN A 6 32.12 18.94 21.77
CA ASN A 6 32.31 20.39 21.54
C ASN A 6 32.83 20.62 20.11
N GLN A 7 32.05 21.29 19.26
CA GLN A 7 32.11 22.74 18.90
C GLN A 7 33.27 23.03 17.92
N ARG A 8 32.98 23.21 16.62
CA ARG A 8 32.59 24.45 15.92
C ARG A 8 33.65 25.54 16.01
N ASP A 9 34.31 25.80 14.88
CA ASP A 9 34.86 27.12 14.53
C ASP A 9 34.59 27.38 13.04
N ASP A 10 33.62 28.27 12.80
CA ASP A 10 33.45 29.05 11.57
C ASP A 10 33.92 30.48 11.90
N ARG A 11 34.91 31.02 11.19
CA ARG A 11 34.95 32.46 10.86
C ARG A 11 36.07 32.88 9.89
N ASN A 12 35.60 33.50 8.80
CA ASN A 12 36.13 34.65 8.06
C ASN A 12 37.46 34.51 7.28
N GLN A 13 37.40 34.50 5.95
CA GLN A 13 37.34 35.66 5.03
C GLN A 13 38.64 36.48 4.96
N GLN A 14 39.31 36.46 3.79
CA GLN A 14 39.47 37.62 2.89
C GLN A 14 40.48 37.33 1.76
N ASN A 15 40.02 37.46 0.52
CA ASN A 15 40.84 37.83 -0.64
C ASN A 15 40.95 39.37 -0.67
N PRO A 16 42.09 39.92 -1.08
CA PRO A 16 42.12 40.69 -2.34
C PRO A 16 43.41 40.35 -3.13
N GLY A 17 43.48 40.42 -4.45
CA GLY A 17 43.01 41.50 -5.31
C GLY A 17 44.24 42.04 -6.07
N ARG A 18 44.20 41.86 -7.40
CA ARG A 18 45.15 42.30 -8.42
C ARG A 18 45.70 43.72 -8.22
N THR A 19 47.00 43.89 -8.51
CA THR A 19 47.55 45.10 -9.13
C THR A 19 48.33 44.73 -10.39
N THR A 20 48.16 45.57 -11.41
CA THR A 20 48.58 45.36 -12.79
C THR A 20 49.69 46.34 -13.15
N THR A 21 50.52 45.97 -14.13
CA THR A 21 51.39 46.81 -15.02
C THR A 21 52.78 47.23 -14.49
N PRO A 22 53.74 47.62 -15.37
CA PRO A 22 54.23 46.91 -16.58
C PRO A 22 55.78 47.04 -16.78
N GLY A 23 56.40 46.22 -17.66
CA GLY A 23 57.69 46.58 -18.28
C GLY A 23 58.67 45.44 -18.58
N THR A 24 58.55 44.85 -19.78
CA THR A 24 59.59 44.07 -20.51
C THR A 24 60.52 45.09 -21.21
N PRO A 25 61.85 44.87 -21.49
CA PRO A 25 62.32 43.81 -22.40
C PRO A 25 63.76 43.26 -22.28
N GLY A 26 63.99 42.13 -22.98
CA GLY A 26 65.31 41.55 -23.34
C GLY A 26 65.34 40.05 -23.00
N GLY A 27 65.06 39.13 -23.93
CA GLY A 27 65.99 38.57 -24.94
C GLY A 27 66.77 37.41 -24.31
N ASP A 28 66.94 36.20 -24.84
CA ASP A 28 66.68 35.53 -26.11
C ASP A 28 66.99 34.02 -25.84
N GLN A 29 66.53 33.12 -26.71
CA GLN A 29 66.97 31.72 -26.94
C GLN A 29 66.52 30.56 -26.02
N THR A 30 65.59 29.79 -26.58
CA THR A 30 65.37 28.36 -26.43
C THR A 30 66.56 27.55 -26.97
N PRO A 31 66.87 26.37 -26.40
CA PRO A 31 67.10 25.19 -27.24
C PRO A 31 66.05 24.10 -26.96
N GLU A 32 65.41 23.64 -28.03
CA GLU A 32 64.40 22.60 -28.01
C GLU A 32 65.02 21.22 -27.77
N ASP A 33 64.44 20.46 -26.84
CA ASP A 33 64.69 19.04 -26.63
C ASP A 33 63.73 18.22 -27.51
N PRO A 34 64.21 17.44 -28.50
CA PRO A 34 63.37 16.78 -29.49
C PRO A 34 63.10 15.31 -29.13
N GLU A 35 62.43 15.01 -28.01
CA GLU A 35 62.01 13.61 -27.77
C GLU A 35 60.65 13.42 -27.08
N ALA A 36 59.79 14.43 -27.14
CA ALA A 36 58.43 14.34 -26.63
C ALA A 36 57.40 14.09 -27.74
N ARG A 37 57.57 13.08 -28.61
CA ARG A 37 56.51 12.75 -29.59
C ARG A 37 56.61 11.36 -30.22
N LYS A 38 56.26 10.30 -29.49
CA LYS A 38 55.59 9.10 -30.05
C LYS A 38 54.73 8.39 -29.00
N THR A 39 53.66 9.03 -28.52
CA THR A 39 52.50 8.26 -28.05
C THR A 39 51.69 7.87 -29.28
N PRO A 40 51.28 6.59 -29.44
CA PRO A 40 50.48 6.17 -30.58
C PRO A 40 49.16 6.95 -30.58
N ALA A 41 48.87 7.56 -31.73
CA ALA A 41 47.63 8.26 -31.99
C ALA A 41 46.46 7.28 -31.86
N ASN A 42 45.83 7.23 -30.69
CA ASN A 42 44.50 6.68 -30.59
C ASN A 42 43.55 7.77 -31.07
N ASN A 43 42.98 7.57 -32.26
CA ASN A 43 41.92 8.38 -32.87
C ASN A 43 40.78 8.61 -31.86
N ARG A 44 40.91 9.67 -31.06
CA ARG A 44 39.89 10.18 -30.15
C ARG A 44 39.37 11.48 -30.73
N GLU A 45 38.69 11.38 -31.85
CA GLU A 45 37.95 12.52 -32.36
C GLU A 45 36.80 12.81 -31.39
N PRO A 46 36.70 14.04 -30.85
CA PRO A 46 35.57 14.42 -30.04
C PRO A 46 34.29 14.32 -30.87
N GLN A 47 33.27 13.60 -30.37
CA GLN A 47 31.96 13.55 -31.01
C GLN A 47 31.15 14.76 -30.55
N TYR A 48 30.72 15.60 -31.48
CA TYR A 48 29.94 16.79 -31.18
C TYR A 48 28.44 16.49 -31.36
N SER A 49 27.68 16.61 -30.28
CA SER A 49 26.21 16.59 -30.28
C SER A 49 25.67 17.97 -29.87
N VAL A 50 24.45 18.31 -30.29
CA VAL A 50 23.84 19.67 -30.25
C VAL A 50 23.74 20.22 -28.81
N GLY A 51 24.87 20.67 -28.25
CA GLY A 51 24.99 21.24 -26.90
C GLY A 51 26.14 20.68 -26.05
N PHE A 52 26.80 19.57 -26.42
CA PHE A 52 27.94 19.02 -25.67
C PHE A 52 28.91 18.21 -26.53
N THR A 53 30.18 18.19 -26.11
CA THR A 53 31.24 17.41 -26.74
C THR A 53 31.47 16.12 -25.94
N MET A 54 31.31 14.98 -26.59
CA MET A 54 31.53 13.66 -26.02
C MET A 54 32.93 13.16 -26.39
N ILE A 55 33.79 12.97 -25.39
CA ILE A 55 35.15 12.45 -25.57
C ILE A 55 35.18 10.98 -25.16
N PRO A 56 35.50 10.03 -26.09
CA PRO A 56 35.52 8.61 -25.78
C PRO A 56 36.56 8.24 -24.71
N PRO A 57 36.26 7.27 -23.82
CA PRO A 57 37.16 6.88 -22.74
C PRO A 57 38.61 6.54 -23.14
N ASN A 58 39.50 6.94 -22.24
CA ASN A 58 40.86 6.51 -21.96
C ASN A 58 41.28 5.04 -22.07
N GLU A 59 40.89 4.16 -23.01
CA GLU A 59 41.17 2.69 -22.86
C GLU A 59 42.60 2.33 -22.44
N SER A 60 43.64 2.93 -23.02
CA SER A 60 45.04 2.72 -22.58
C SER A 60 45.31 3.25 -21.17
N ARG A 61 44.86 4.47 -20.86
CA ARG A 61 44.98 5.07 -19.52
C ARG A 61 44.19 4.28 -18.48
N ARG A 62 43.01 3.77 -18.84
CA ARG A 62 42.11 2.98 -18.01
C ARG A 62 42.73 1.63 -17.70
N SER A 63 43.24 0.94 -18.72
CA SER A 63 43.98 -0.31 -18.54
C SER A 63 45.21 -0.12 -17.65
N LYS A 64 45.98 0.96 -17.84
CA LYS A 64 47.10 1.31 -16.96
C LYS A 64 46.65 1.52 -15.51
N THR A 65 45.57 2.26 -15.28
CA THR A 65 45.01 2.47 -13.94
C THR A 65 44.54 1.16 -13.31
N GLN A 66 43.89 0.28 -14.09
CA GLN A 66 43.45 -1.04 -13.60
C GLN A 66 44.62 -1.94 -13.24
N MET A 67 45.68 -1.98 -14.06
CA MET A 67 46.88 -2.76 -13.80
C MET A 67 47.60 -2.27 -12.53
N MET A 68 47.71 -0.94 -12.35
CA MET A 68 48.29 -0.37 -11.13
C MET A 68 47.45 -0.72 -9.91
N ALA A 69 46.11 -0.59 -9.99
CA ALA A 69 45.22 -0.95 -8.90
C ALA A 69 45.33 -2.45 -8.51
N GLN A 70 45.49 -3.35 -9.49
CA GLN A 70 45.71 -4.77 -9.23
C GLN A 70 47.05 -5.02 -8.53
N ARG A 71 48.12 -4.40 -9.03
CA ARG A 71 49.45 -4.51 -8.43
C ARG A 71 49.45 -4.00 -6.98
N GLU A 72 48.83 -2.85 -6.73
CA GLU A 72 48.71 -2.26 -5.39
C GLU A 72 47.90 -3.16 -4.44
N LEU A 73 46.86 -3.84 -4.95
CA LEU A 73 46.07 -4.79 -4.17
C LEU A 73 46.91 -6.01 -3.76
N GLU A 74 47.69 -6.57 -4.68
CA GLU A 74 48.61 -7.68 -4.39
C GLU A 74 49.71 -7.25 -3.41
N GLU A 75 50.26 -6.05 -3.57
CA GLU A 75 51.27 -5.49 -2.67
C GLU A 75 50.70 -5.25 -1.26
N LEU A 76 49.47 -4.75 -1.17
CA LEU A 76 48.77 -4.62 0.11
C LEU A 76 48.53 -5.98 0.75
N GLN A 77 48.15 -7.00 -0.03
CA GLN A 77 47.97 -8.35 0.49
C GLN A 77 49.28 -8.92 1.03
N LYS A 78 50.38 -8.80 0.29
CA LYS A 78 51.71 -9.22 0.77
C LYS A 78 52.10 -8.46 2.03
N TRP A 79 51.92 -7.15 2.04
CA TRP A 79 52.18 -6.35 3.23
C TRP A 79 51.33 -6.80 4.42
N ARG A 80 50.04 -7.15 4.22
CA ARG A 80 49.18 -7.69 5.27
C ARG A 80 49.68 -9.03 5.80
N GLU A 81 50.23 -9.88 4.94
CA GLU A 81 50.81 -11.17 5.31
C GLU A 81 52.15 -11.00 6.04
N ASP A 82 53.04 -10.14 5.54
CA ASP A 82 54.34 -9.84 6.14
C ASP A 82 54.20 -9.11 7.49
N ASN A 83 53.21 -8.24 7.61
CA ASN A 83 52.88 -7.52 8.84
C ASN A 83 51.82 -8.23 9.66
N LYS A 84 51.50 -9.49 9.33
CA LYS A 84 50.57 -10.28 10.12
C LYS A 84 51.21 -10.52 11.48
N PRO A 85 50.64 -9.98 12.59
CA PRO A 85 51.17 -10.25 13.91
C PRO A 85 51.12 -11.76 14.16
N LYS A 86 52.21 -12.31 14.71
CA LYS A 86 52.26 -13.73 15.09
C LYS A 86 51.07 -14.01 16.02
N PRO A 87 50.31 -15.10 15.81
CA PRO A 87 49.22 -15.47 16.70
C PRO A 87 49.80 -15.67 18.10
N VAL A 88 49.67 -14.65 18.95
CA VAL A 88 49.85 -14.81 20.38
C VAL A 88 48.73 -15.74 20.78
N GLN A 89 49.05 -16.99 21.13
CA GLN A 89 48.05 -17.85 21.75
C GLN A 89 47.76 -17.20 23.11
N PRO A 90 46.60 -16.52 23.28
CA PRO A 90 46.24 -16.10 24.62
C PRO A 90 46.20 -17.40 25.43
N VAL A 91 46.78 -17.40 26.63
CA VAL A 91 46.60 -18.49 27.60
C VAL A 91 45.12 -18.77 27.61
N SER A 92 44.71 -19.89 27.02
CA SER A 92 43.31 -20.17 26.74
C SER A 92 42.61 -20.18 28.08
N GLU A 93 41.86 -19.13 28.38
CA GLU A 93 41.09 -19.02 29.61
C GLU A 93 40.05 -20.14 29.54
N LYS A 94 40.34 -21.25 30.21
CA LYS A 94 39.50 -22.44 30.17
C LYS A 94 38.34 -22.18 31.10
N LEU A 95 37.17 -21.93 30.53
CA LEU A 95 35.94 -21.82 31.29
C LEU A 95 35.47 -23.25 31.58
N GLY A 96 35.89 -23.80 32.73
CA GLY A 96 35.44 -25.08 33.30
C GLY A 96 35.13 -26.20 32.30
N GLY A 97 36.09 -27.09 32.04
CA GLY A 97 35.97 -28.21 31.09
C GLY A 97 37.01 -28.15 29.97
N ASN A 98 36.82 -28.97 28.92
CA ASN A 98 37.78 -29.09 27.81
C ASN A 98 37.63 -27.98 26.75
N ALA A 99 36.65 -27.08 26.88
CA ALA A 99 36.38 -26.03 25.91
C ALA A 99 37.14 -24.74 26.24
N THR A 100 37.63 -24.06 25.21
CA THR A 100 38.23 -22.73 25.35
C THR A 100 37.12 -21.67 25.41
N LEU A 101 37.27 -20.63 26.23
CA LEU A 101 36.29 -19.55 26.37
C LEU A 101 35.88 -18.89 25.04
N SER A 102 36.81 -18.77 24.09
CA SER A 102 36.52 -18.29 22.73
C SER A 102 35.53 -19.19 21.98
N ALA A 103 35.69 -20.51 22.08
CA ALA A 103 34.80 -21.47 21.43
C ALA A 103 33.41 -21.48 22.06
N VAL A 104 33.33 -21.29 23.39
CA VAL A 104 32.05 -21.15 24.09
C VAL A 104 31.31 -19.88 23.66
N ARG A 105 32.02 -18.75 23.56
CA ARG A 105 31.43 -17.49 23.08
C ARG A 105 30.97 -17.58 21.63
N GLU A 106 31.79 -18.17 20.75
CA GLU A 106 31.41 -18.40 19.36
C GLU A 106 30.15 -19.27 19.26
N LYS A 107 30.11 -20.38 20.00
CA LYS A 107 28.92 -21.24 20.07
C LYS A 107 27.69 -20.48 20.58
N GLN A 108 27.83 -19.68 21.62
CA GLN A 108 26.74 -18.84 22.14
C GLN A 108 26.24 -17.83 21.10
N HIS A 109 27.16 -17.18 20.36
CA HIS A 109 26.80 -16.26 19.28
C HIS A 109 26.05 -16.96 18.16
N LEU A 110 26.51 -18.16 17.75
CA LEU A 110 25.85 -18.97 16.73
C LEU A 110 24.47 -19.41 17.21
N GLU A 111 24.34 -19.98 18.42
CA GLU A 111 23.07 -20.40 18.98
C GLU A 111 22.06 -19.26 19.04
N LEU A 112 22.47 -18.07 19.49
CA LEU A 112 21.62 -16.88 19.49
C LEU A 112 21.18 -16.49 18.07
N HIS A 113 22.10 -16.55 17.10
CA HIS A 113 21.79 -16.28 15.70
C HIS A 113 20.78 -17.29 15.13
N HIS A 114 20.98 -18.59 15.36
CA HIS A 114 20.07 -19.65 14.93
C HIS A 114 18.70 -19.50 15.58
N ALA A 115 18.63 -19.25 16.89
CA ALA A 115 17.37 -19.05 17.61
C ALA A 115 16.60 -17.84 17.05
N LYS A 116 17.31 -16.74 16.73
CA LYS A 116 16.71 -15.55 16.12
C LYS A 116 16.12 -15.86 14.74
N LEU A 117 16.82 -16.64 13.91
CA LEU A 117 16.31 -17.06 12.60
C LEU A 117 15.09 -17.97 12.73
N GLN A 118 15.14 -18.95 13.62
CA GLN A 118 14.02 -19.87 13.84
C GLN A 118 12.77 -19.12 14.34
N LYS A 119 12.94 -18.15 15.25
CA LYS A 119 11.84 -17.30 15.71
C LYS A 119 11.22 -16.51 14.55
N LYS A 120 12.03 -15.96 13.65
CA LYS A 120 11.54 -15.23 12.47
C LYS A 120 10.75 -16.14 11.52
N LEU A 121 11.22 -17.37 11.28
CA LEU A 121 10.51 -18.32 10.43
C LEU A 121 9.14 -18.68 11.03
N LYS A 122 9.10 -19.01 12.33
CA LYS A 122 7.84 -19.30 13.02
C LYS A 122 6.86 -18.13 12.97
N GLN A 123 7.35 -16.89 13.13
CA GLN A 123 6.51 -15.70 13.01
C GLN A 123 5.93 -15.57 11.61
N GLN A 124 6.75 -15.71 10.57
CA GLN A 124 6.29 -15.60 9.18
C GLN A 124 5.27 -16.69 8.83
N GLU A 125 5.45 -17.91 9.34
CA GLU A 125 4.49 -19.00 9.14
C GLU A 125 3.15 -18.70 9.83
N ALA A 126 3.18 -18.21 11.07
CA ALA A 126 1.98 -17.81 11.80
C ALA A 126 1.25 -16.64 11.10
N ASP A 127 1.98 -15.60 10.70
CA ASP A 127 1.42 -14.44 9.98
C ASP A 127 0.80 -14.86 8.65
N LYS A 128 1.47 -15.75 7.91
CA LYS A 128 0.97 -16.29 6.64
C LYS A 128 -0.32 -17.09 6.86
N LYS A 129 -0.35 -17.95 7.89
CA LYS A 129 -1.54 -18.75 8.21
C LYS A 129 -2.73 -17.85 8.58
N LYS A 130 -2.51 -16.87 9.46
CA LYS A 130 -3.53 -15.90 9.85
C LYS A 130 -4.10 -15.15 8.64
N ARG A 131 -3.22 -14.70 7.75
CA ARG A 131 -3.65 -14.00 6.52
C ARG A 131 -4.46 -14.90 5.58
N GLN A 132 -4.08 -16.17 5.45
CA GLN A 132 -4.84 -17.14 4.65
C GLN A 132 -6.25 -17.35 5.21
N GLU A 133 -6.39 -17.51 6.53
CA GLU A 133 -7.68 -17.66 7.20
C GLU A 133 -8.57 -16.41 6.98
N GLU A 134 -8.01 -15.20 7.12
CA GLU A 134 -8.72 -13.95 6.85
C GLU A 134 -9.13 -13.81 5.37
N ASP A 135 -8.26 -14.19 4.44
CA ASP A 135 -8.56 -14.15 3.01
C ASP A 135 -9.68 -15.14 2.64
N GLU A 136 -9.70 -16.33 3.24
CA GLU A 136 -10.76 -17.32 3.07
C GLU A 136 -12.11 -16.84 3.63
N GLU A 137 -12.11 -16.22 4.81
CA GLU A 137 -13.32 -15.63 5.39
C GLU A 137 -13.84 -14.48 4.53
N ASN A 138 -12.96 -13.58 4.10
CA ASN A 138 -13.31 -12.50 3.17
C ASN A 138 -13.90 -13.05 1.87
N GLN A 139 -13.35 -14.15 1.36
CA GLN A 139 -13.87 -14.79 0.15
C GLN A 139 -15.27 -15.37 0.38
N LYS A 140 -15.50 -16.06 1.51
CA LYS A 140 -16.84 -16.55 1.90
C LYS A 140 -17.85 -15.40 2.02
N MET A 141 -17.45 -14.26 2.59
CA MET A 141 -18.33 -13.10 2.72
C MET A 141 -18.66 -12.48 1.36
N LYS A 142 -17.69 -12.39 0.45
CA LYS A 142 -17.93 -11.97 -0.94
C LYS A 142 -18.86 -12.91 -1.67
N ASP A 143 -18.69 -14.22 -1.50
CA ASP A 143 -19.55 -15.22 -2.15
C ASP A 143 -20.99 -15.15 -1.64
N LYS A 144 -21.18 -15.03 -0.32
CA LYS A 144 -22.50 -14.76 0.26
C LYS A 144 -23.13 -13.48 -0.28
N GLN A 145 -22.32 -12.43 -0.47
CA GLN A 145 -22.83 -11.16 -1.00
C GLN A 145 -23.23 -11.29 -2.49
N ARG A 146 -22.45 -12.04 -3.28
CA ARG A 146 -22.77 -12.37 -4.67
C ARG A 146 -24.05 -13.19 -4.78
N GLU A 147 -24.19 -14.24 -3.99
CA GLU A 147 -25.39 -15.08 -3.94
C GLU A 147 -26.63 -14.25 -3.57
N ARG A 148 -26.53 -13.37 -2.57
CA ARG A 148 -27.61 -12.44 -2.19
C ARG A 148 -27.97 -11.47 -3.33
N ALA A 149 -26.97 -10.98 -4.07
CA ALA A 149 -27.21 -10.10 -5.21
C ALA A 149 -27.92 -10.83 -6.36
N GLU A 150 -27.50 -12.06 -6.66
CA GLU A 150 -28.12 -12.91 -7.68
C GLU A 150 -29.59 -13.22 -7.33
N LEU A 151 -29.85 -13.64 -6.09
CA LEU A 151 -31.23 -13.87 -5.58
C LEU A 151 -32.11 -12.62 -5.69
N LEU A 152 -31.55 -11.44 -5.41
CA LEU A 152 -32.27 -10.18 -5.51
C LEU A 152 -32.55 -9.81 -6.97
N GLU A 153 -31.58 -10.02 -7.86
CA GLU A 153 -31.73 -9.77 -9.30
C GLU A 153 -32.76 -10.70 -9.93
N GLU A 154 -32.75 -11.99 -9.58
CA GLU A 154 -33.73 -12.95 -10.05
C GLU A 154 -35.15 -12.56 -9.61
N ARG A 155 -35.33 -12.19 -8.33
CA ARG A 155 -36.61 -11.69 -7.82
C ARG A 155 -37.08 -10.44 -8.57
N ARG A 156 -36.18 -9.48 -8.82
CA ARG A 156 -36.48 -8.26 -9.57
C ARG A 156 -36.87 -8.57 -11.01
N SER A 157 -36.17 -9.51 -11.66
CA SER A 157 -36.45 -9.95 -13.02
C SER A 157 -37.84 -10.61 -13.12
N GLN A 158 -38.22 -11.43 -12.15
CA GLN A 158 -39.55 -12.03 -12.06
C GLN A 158 -40.65 -10.98 -11.88
N GLU A 159 -40.43 -9.99 -11.00
CA GLU A 159 -41.39 -8.89 -10.81
C GLU A 159 -41.53 -8.04 -12.09
N ASP A 160 -40.40 -7.68 -12.72
CA ASP A 160 -40.40 -6.97 -14.00
C ASP A 160 -41.15 -7.76 -15.08
N GLN A 161 -40.98 -9.08 -15.11
CA GLN A 161 -41.70 -9.94 -16.03
C GLN A 161 -43.21 -9.93 -15.76
N ARG A 162 -43.63 -10.04 -14.50
CA ARG A 162 -45.04 -9.93 -14.10
C ARG A 162 -45.64 -8.59 -14.48
N ARG A 163 -44.90 -7.48 -14.29
CA ARG A 163 -45.33 -6.14 -14.71
C ARG A 163 -45.45 -6.05 -16.23
N ARG A 164 -44.50 -6.59 -16.99
CA ARG A 164 -44.56 -6.67 -18.46
C ARG A 164 -45.78 -7.46 -18.92
N ASP A 165 -46.02 -8.64 -18.33
CA ASP A 165 -47.15 -9.50 -18.70
C ASP A 165 -48.50 -8.88 -18.35
N GLN A 166 -48.61 -8.14 -17.24
CA GLN A 166 -49.83 -7.40 -16.89
C GLN A 166 -50.19 -6.34 -17.94
N HIS A 167 -49.18 -5.62 -18.46
CA HIS A 167 -49.39 -4.58 -19.48
C HIS A 167 -49.31 -5.10 -20.92
N ARG A 168 -48.98 -6.37 -21.12
CA ARG A 168 -48.82 -6.99 -22.44
C ARG A 168 -50.12 -6.95 -23.27
N PRO A 169 -51.31 -7.28 -22.74
CA PRO A 169 -52.55 -7.22 -23.52
C PRO A 169 -52.86 -5.79 -24.00
N ASP A 170 -52.67 -4.80 -23.13
CA ASP A 170 -52.88 -3.39 -23.46
C ASP A 170 -51.90 -2.90 -24.52
N HIS A 171 -50.63 -3.29 -24.41
CA HIS A 171 -49.61 -3.00 -25.42
C HIS A 171 -49.99 -3.61 -26.77
N MET A 172 -50.41 -4.87 -26.79
CA MET A 172 -50.87 -5.55 -28.01
C MET A 172 -52.07 -4.84 -28.64
N ARG A 173 -53.09 -4.49 -27.83
CA ARG A 173 -54.28 -3.78 -28.31
C ARG A 173 -53.94 -2.40 -28.88
N LYS A 174 -53.03 -1.65 -28.25
CA LYS A 174 -52.57 -0.34 -28.74
C LYS A 174 -51.81 -0.50 -30.06
N THR A 175 -50.95 -1.50 -30.15
CA THR A 175 -50.18 -1.82 -31.37
C THR A 175 -51.10 -2.21 -32.52
N GLU A 176 -52.07 -3.09 -32.27
CA GLU A 176 -53.06 -3.50 -33.27
C GLU A 176 -53.90 -2.30 -33.74
N ARG A 177 -54.39 -1.47 -32.82
CA ARG A 177 -55.10 -0.22 -33.16
C ARG A 177 -54.26 0.73 -33.99
N PHE A 178 -52.95 0.77 -33.77
CA PHE A 178 -52.04 1.57 -34.57
C PHE A 178 -51.89 1.00 -35.99
N LEU A 179 -51.70 -0.31 -36.14
CA LEU A 179 -51.63 -0.98 -37.44
C LEU A 179 -52.92 -0.85 -38.25
N GLN A 180 -54.08 -1.03 -37.60
CA GLN A 180 -55.39 -0.86 -38.25
C GLN A 180 -55.60 0.55 -38.83
N ARG A 181 -54.91 1.59 -38.31
CA ARG A 181 -54.95 2.94 -38.90
C ARG A 181 -54.27 2.98 -40.27
N PHE A 182 -53.18 2.23 -40.43
CA PHE A 182 -52.52 2.12 -41.73
C PHE A 182 -53.37 1.31 -42.71
N ASP A 183 -53.93 0.18 -42.28
CA ASP A 183 -54.79 -0.66 -43.14
C ASP A 183 -56.05 0.08 -43.61
N ARG A 184 -56.63 0.93 -42.76
CA ARG A 184 -57.74 1.81 -43.14
C ARG A 184 -57.33 3.02 -43.98
N SER A 185 -56.07 3.42 -43.92
CA SER A 185 -55.53 4.52 -44.75
C SER A 185 -55.08 4.09 -46.15
N VAL A 186 -55.04 2.78 -46.43
CA VAL A 186 -54.85 2.27 -47.79
C VAL A 186 -56.23 1.93 -48.36
N PRO A 187 -56.87 2.82 -49.15
CA PRO A 187 -58.02 2.41 -49.92
C PRO A 187 -57.58 1.35 -50.92
N SER A 188 -58.36 0.27 -51.03
CA SER A 188 -58.30 -0.65 -52.16
C SER A 188 -58.56 0.16 -53.44
N SER A 189 -57.49 0.70 -54.02
CA SER A 189 -57.49 1.36 -55.32
C SER A 189 -56.50 0.59 -56.18
N LEU A 190 -57.00 -0.45 -56.84
CA LEU A 190 -56.47 -0.81 -58.14
C LEU A 190 -56.66 0.42 -59.03
N VAL A 191 -55.58 1.15 -59.32
CA VAL A 191 -55.25 1.82 -60.58
C VAL A 191 -53.96 2.62 -60.38
N SER A 192 -52.91 2.14 -61.04
CA SER A 192 -51.92 2.89 -61.84
C SER A 192 -51.67 4.37 -61.50
N GLY A 193 -50.41 4.70 -61.16
CA GLY A 193 -49.87 6.05 -61.30
C GLY A 193 -48.73 6.31 -60.35
N GLY A 194 -47.50 6.34 -60.87
CA GLY A 194 -46.31 6.63 -60.09
C GLY A 194 -46.14 8.10 -59.68
N ALA A 195 -44.96 8.37 -59.13
CA ALA A 195 -44.32 9.65 -58.89
C ALA A 195 -44.62 10.38 -57.55
N ALA A 196 -43.65 10.21 -56.65
CA ALA A 196 -42.96 11.26 -55.88
C ALA A 196 -43.76 12.46 -55.37
N HIS A 197 -44.08 12.46 -54.08
CA HIS A 197 -44.03 13.68 -53.27
C HIS A 197 -43.62 13.34 -51.83
N THR A 198 -42.43 13.80 -51.43
CA THR A 198 -42.11 14.10 -50.04
C THR A 198 -42.93 15.30 -49.59
N PRO A 199 -43.58 15.24 -48.42
CA PRO A 199 -43.69 16.45 -47.60
C PRO A 199 -43.15 16.21 -46.20
N SER A 200 -42.38 17.22 -45.81
CA SER A 200 -41.80 17.49 -44.51
C SER A 200 -42.86 17.66 -43.41
N GLN A 201 -42.48 17.31 -42.18
CA GLN A 201 -43.04 17.69 -40.87
C GLN A 201 -44.44 17.18 -40.47
N SER A 202 -44.51 16.36 -39.41
CA SER A 202 -44.58 16.88 -38.03
C SER A 202 -44.47 15.75 -36.99
N GLU A 203 -43.80 16.10 -35.89
CA GLU A 203 -43.45 15.31 -34.72
C GLU A 203 -44.63 14.64 -34.00
N ALA A 204 -44.47 13.36 -33.68
CA ALA A 204 -44.99 12.70 -32.46
C ALA A 204 -44.64 11.20 -32.52
N ALA A 205 -43.34 10.87 -32.49
CA ALA A 205 -42.85 9.51 -32.29
C ALA A 205 -42.13 9.45 -30.94
N PRO A 206 -42.34 8.40 -30.12
CA PRO A 206 -41.80 8.34 -28.77
C PRO A 206 -40.29 8.13 -28.84
N GLY A 207 -39.53 9.07 -28.28
CA GLY A 207 -38.10 8.95 -27.99
C GLY A 207 -37.28 8.42 -29.17
N SER A 208 -37.01 9.27 -30.16
CA SER A 208 -36.05 8.95 -31.22
C SER A 208 -34.74 8.50 -30.57
N VAL A 209 -34.10 7.45 -31.09
CA VAL A 209 -32.77 6.98 -30.66
C VAL A 209 -31.77 8.14 -30.60
N ARG A 210 -31.99 9.19 -31.41
CA ARG A 210 -31.21 10.43 -31.39
C ARG A 210 -31.36 11.22 -30.09
N ASP A 211 -32.52 11.22 -29.46
CA ASP A 211 -32.79 11.94 -28.22
C ASP A 211 -32.18 11.19 -27.04
N VAL A 212 -32.32 9.86 -26.98
CA VAL A 212 -31.61 9.01 -26.01
C VAL A 212 -30.10 9.15 -26.14
N GLN A 213 -29.58 9.29 -27.36
CA GLN A 213 -28.15 9.46 -27.61
C GLN A 213 -27.66 10.88 -27.27
N ARG A 214 -28.49 11.90 -27.47
CA ARG A 214 -28.22 13.26 -27.00
C ARG A 214 -28.24 13.34 -25.47
N ASP A 215 -29.19 12.67 -24.83
CA ASP A 215 -29.25 12.61 -23.37
C ASP A 215 -28.05 11.84 -22.81
N HIS A 216 -27.69 10.69 -23.36
CA HIS A 216 -26.45 10.01 -22.99
C HIS A 216 -25.22 10.91 -23.15
N ARG A 217 -25.14 11.67 -24.24
CA ARG A 217 -24.04 12.63 -24.44
C ARG A 217 -24.07 13.72 -23.37
N ARG A 218 -25.23 14.30 -23.05
CA ARG A 218 -25.39 15.33 -22.01
C ARG A 218 -25.03 14.82 -20.62
N VAL A 219 -25.48 13.63 -20.26
CA VAL A 219 -25.20 13.01 -18.97
C VAL A 219 -23.72 12.65 -18.85
N ASN A 220 -23.11 12.12 -19.92
CA ASN A 220 -21.67 11.86 -19.95
C ASN A 220 -20.85 13.15 -19.85
N THR A 221 -21.26 14.24 -20.51
CA THR A 221 -20.56 15.53 -20.38
C THR A 221 -20.66 16.09 -18.97
N ALA A 222 -21.84 16.00 -18.33
CA ALA A 222 -22.01 16.45 -16.94
C ALA A 222 -21.22 15.59 -15.94
N PHE A 223 -21.13 14.28 -16.20
CA PHE A 223 -20.30 13.36 -15.42
C PHE A 223 -18.80 13.68 -15.56
N LEU A 224 -18.33 14.03 -16.75
CA LEU A 224 -16.94 14.44 -16.97
C LEU A 224 -16.64 15.79 -16.30
N ASP A 225 -17.54 16.77 -16.41
CA ASP A 225 -17.42 18.08 -15.74
C ASP A 225 -17.32 17.93 -14.22
N THR A 226 -18.13 17.03 -13.64
CA THR A 226 -18.11 16.77 -12.18
C THR A 226 -16.84 16.05 -11.73
N LEU A 227 -16.23 15.21 -12.57
CA LEU A 227 -14.91 14.62 -12.29
C LEU A 227 -13.79 15.66 -12.40
N GLU A 228 -13.87 16.56 -13.37
CA GLU A 228 -12.83 17.55 -13.64
C GLU A 228 -12.89 18.74 -12.65
N GLY A 229 -14.08 19.12 -12.19
CA GLY A 229 -14.30 20.10 -11.12
C GLY A 229 -13.86 19.62 -9.73
N ARG A 230 -13.86 18.30 -9.48
CA ARG A 230 -13.36 17.72 -8.22
C ARG A 230 -11.84 17.72 -8.10
N GLY A 231 -11.12 18.03 -9.18
CA GLY A 231 -9.66 18.12 -9.22
C GLY A 231 -9.08 19.49 -8.87
N LYS A 232 -9.92 20.52 -8.68
CA LYS A 232 -9.47 21.90 -8.44
C LYS A 232 -10.36 22.68 -7.47
N GLU A 233 -10.56 22.21 -6.25
CA GLU A 233 -10.96 23.11 -5.16
C GLU A 233 -10.10 22.91 -3.92
N THR A 234 -9.18 23.87 -3.81
CA THR A 234 -8.70 24.53 -2.60
C THR A 234 -9.62 24.42 -1.38
N LYS A 235 -8.96 24.18 -0.24
CA LYS A 235 -9.43 24.42 1.14
C LYS A 235 -10.44 25.58 1.22
N GLU A 236 -11.63 25.33 1.75
CA GLU A 236 -12.28 26.18 2.76
C GLU A 236 -13.33 25.38 3.56
N GLU A 237 -13.31 25.61 4.87
CA GLU A 237 -14.23 25.06 5.86
C GLU A 237 -15.61 25.69 5.68
N THR A 238 -16.68 24.89 5.74
CA THR A 238 -17.96 25.35 6.30
C THR A 238 -18.74 24.19 6.92
N LYS A 239 -19.08 24.40 8.19
CA LYS A 239 -19.89 23.56 9.08
C LYS A 239 -21.36 23.52 8.65
N SER A 240 -22.03 22.39 8.88
CA SER A 240 -23.49 22.32 9.16
C SER A 240 -23.88 20.92 9.68
N PRO A 241 -25.02 20.70 10.37
CA PRO A 241 -24.99 20.24 11.76
C PRO A 241 -25.68 18.88 12.00
N PHE A 242 -25.29 18.34 13.15
CA PHE A 242 -25.91 17.38 14.08
C PHE A 242 -27.38 16.95 13.90
N SER A 243 -27.60 15.68 14.28
CA SER A 243 -28.78 15.04 14.93
C SER A 243 -29.29 13.84 14.14
N ALA A 244 -29.68 12.71 14.72
CA ALA A 244 -29.60 12.19 16.07
C ALA A 244 -29.92 10.69 15.96
N SER A 245 -29.36 9.92 16.88
CA SER A 245 -29.59 8.49 17.06
C SER A 245 -31.04 8.21 17.47
N GLU A 246 -31.64 7.17 16.91
CA GLU A 246 -32.80 6.50 17.52
C GLU A 246 -32.54 5.00 17.62
N ASP A 247 -32.99 4.50 18.76
CA ASP A 247 -32.66 3.31 19.49
C ASP A 247 -33.94 2.45 19.54
N LEU A 248 -33.91 1.21 19.07
CA LEU A 248 -35.00 0.24 19.25
C LEU A 248 -34.47 -1.20 19.32
N THR A 249 -34.20 -1.60 20.56
CA THR A 249 -34.58 -2.84 21.27
C THR A 249 -35.23 -3.98 20.45
N TYR A 250 -34.68 -5.19 20.56
CA TYR A 250 -35.40 -6.46 20.40
C TYR A 250 -35.21 -7.37 21.64
N PRO A 251 -36.22 -8.17 22.02
CA PRO A 251 -36.27 -8.88 23.29
C PRO A 251 -35.69 -10.31 23.25
N SER A 252 -35.40 -10.79 24.46
CA SER A 252 -34.75 -12.06 24.78
C SER A 252 -35.68 -13.29 24.83
N HIS A 253 -35.05 -14.47 24.68
CA HIS A 253 -35.33 -15.81 25.24
C HIS A 253 -36.47 -16.70 24.67
N LEU A 254 -36.10 -17.96 24.32
CA LEU A 254 -36.37 -19.19 25.11
C LEU A 254 -35.47 -20.37 24.68
N ASN A 255 -34.96 -21.09 25.70
CA ASN A 255 -34.01 -22.25 25.77
C ASN A 255 -34.69 -23.61 25.39
N PRO A 256 -34.06 -24.83 25.41
CA PRO A 256 -32.95 -25.31 26.28
C PRO A 256 -31.88 -26.31 25.70
N GLU A 257 -30.79 -26.48 26.48
CA GLU A 257 -29.80 -27.57 26.72
C GLU A 257 -30.03 -29.02 26.20
N PRO A 258 -29.06 -29.99 26.34
CA PRO A 258 -27.65 -29.96 26.82
C PRO A 258 -26.66 -30.63 25.81
N GLU A 259 -25.33 -30.50 25.89
CA GLU A 259 -24.45 -31.42 26.63
C GLU A 259 -22.98 -30.98 26.51
N HIS A 260 -22.28 -31.06 27.65
CA HIS A 260 -20.84 -31.10 27.91
C HIS A 260 -19.84 -30.98 26.74
N SER A 261 -19.04 -29.91 26.75
CA SER A 261 -17.60 -30.04 26.48
C SER A 261 -16.84 -28.84 27.05
N TYR A 262 -15.87 -29.18 27.90
CA TYR A 262 -14.77 -28.36 28.41
C TYR A 262 -14.13 -27.52 27.29
N LEU A 263 -14.60 -26.27 27.12
CA LEU A 263 -14.12 -25.31 26.14
C LEU A 263 -13.10 -24.39 26.79
N GLU A 264 -11.83 -24.72 26.56
CA GLU A 264 -10.81 -23.82 26.01
C GLU A 264 -11.25 -22.34 25.97
N TRP A 265 -10.85 -21.59 27.00
CA TRP A 265 -11.40 -20.29 27.32
C TRP A 265 -10.85 -19.23 26.37
N SER A 266 -11.75 -18.45 25.78
CA SER A 266 -11.45 -17.35 24.86
C SER A 266 -10.31 -16.47 25.38
N GLU A 267 -9.29 -16.34 24.54
CA GLU A 267 -8.05 -15.61 24.76
C GLU A 267 -8.24 -14.08 24.92
N GLU A 268 -9.50 -13.60 24.96
CA GLU A 268 -9.87 -12.17 24.86
C GLU A 268 -10.52 -11.55 26.11
N ALA A 269 -10.69 -12.27 27.22
CA ALA A 269 -11.06 -11.59 28.46
C ALA A 269 -9.86 -10.77 28.99
N GLU A 270 -10.10 -9.50 29.38
CA GLU A 270 -9.08 -8.60 29.89
C GLU A 270 -8.29 -9.27 31.04
N PRO A 271 -6.95 -9.09 31.10
CA PRO A 271 -6.10 -9.76 32.08
C PRO A 271 -6.55 -9.51 33.52
N ASP A 272 -7.18 -8.37 33.72
CA ASP A 272 -7.72 -7.84 34.97
C ASP A 272 -8.98 -8.60 35.44
N LEU A 273 -9.91 -8.90 34.53
CA LEU A 273 -11.09 -9.70 34.82
C LEU A 273 -10.72 -11.16 35.12
N LYS A 274 -9.78 -11.72 34.36
CA LYS A 274 -9.28 -13.10 34.59
C LYS A 274 -8.68 -13.26 35.99
N ARG A 275 -7.90 -12.28 36.44
CA ARG A 275 -7.29 -12.26 37.78
C ARG A 275 -8.36 -12.31 38.88
N LEU A 276 -9.40 -11.48 38.76
CA LEU A 276 -10.53 -11.44 39.69
C LEU A 276 -11.31 -12.75 39.70
N MET A 277 -11.59 -13.35 38.55
CA MET A 277 -12.28 -14.64 38.45
C MET A 277 -11.49 -15.78 39.11
N GLU A 278 -10.16 -15.79 38.98
CA GLU A 278 -9.29 -16.77 39.65
C GLU A 278 -9.29 -16.62 41.18
N SER A 279 -9.42 -15.40 41.68
CA SER A 279 -9.41 -15.12 43.12
C SER A 279 -10.79 -15.25 43.77
N PHE A 280 -11.86 -15.07 43.00
CA PHE A 280 -13.25 -15.07 43.46
C PHE A 280 -14.12 -16.01 42.60
N PRO A 281 -13.88 -17.34 42.66
CA PRO A 281 -14.59 -18.32 41.82
C PRO A 281 -16.09 -18.45 42.13
N GLY A 282 -16.57 -17.82 43.21
CA GLY A 282 -17.98 -17.80 43.59
C GLY A 282 -18.82 -16.68 42.95
N TYR A 283 -18.18 -15.78 42.19
CA TYR A 283 -18.85 -14.65 41.55
C TYR A 283 -18.91 -14.86 40.03
N SER A 284 -20.01 -14.44 39.40
CA SER A 284 -20.16 -14.53 37.95
C SER A 284 -19.23 -13.54 37.23
N ALA A 285 -18.80 -13.89 36.01
CA ALA A 285 -17.93 -13.06 35.20
C ALA A 285 -18.53 -11.67 34.92
N ASP A 286 -19.81 -11.63 34.58
CA ASP A 286 -20.54 -10.38 34.31
C ASP A 286 -20.56 -9.45 35.54
N PHE A 287 -20.69 -10.02 36.74
CA PHE A 287 -20.69 -9.25 37.98
C PHE A 287 -19.31 -8.66 38.29
N LEU A 288 -18.24 -9.44 38.07
CA LEU A 288 -16.87 -8.96 38.24
C LEU A 288 -16.49 -7.90 37.20
N GLU A 289 -17.04 -8.00 35.99
CA GLU A 289 -16.89 -6.98 34.94
C GLU A 289 -17.61 -5.68 35.31
N ASP A 290 -18.82 -5.75 35.82
CA ASP A 290 -19.57 -4.57 36.30
C ASP A 290 -18.81 -3.83 37.43
N ILE A 291 -18.19 -4.59 38.36
CA ILE A 291 -17.37 -4.01 39.43
C ILE A 291 -16.10 -3.36 38.87
N LEU A 292 -15.43 -4.00 37.91
CA LEU A 292 -14.29 -3.39 37.24
C LEU A 292 -14.68 -2.10 36.54
N VAL A 293 -15.82 -2.06 35.85
CA VAL A 293 -16.33 -0.84 35.20
C VAL A 293 -16.59 0.26 36.25
N GLN A 294 -17.18 -0.07 37.39
CA GLN A 294 -17.39 0.87 38.50
C GLN A 294 -16.08 1.38 39.12
N CYS A 295 -15.02 0.56 39.09
CA CYS A 295 -13.69 0.92 39.59
C CYS A 295 -12.78 1.54 38.51
N ASN A 296 -13.32 2.01 37.39
CA ASN A 296 -12.53 2.53 36.26
C ASN A 296 -11.47 1.54 35.71
N ARG A 297 -11.79 0.25 35.75
CA ARG A 297 -10.91 -0.89 35.43
C ARG A 297 -9.69 -1.01 36.35
N ASP A 298 -9.72 -0.42 37.55
CA ASP A 298 -8.72 -0.67 38.57
C ASP A 298 -9.01 -1.99 39.32
N CYS A 299 -8.19 -2.99 39.07
CA CYS A 299 -8.28 -4.27 39.76
C CYS A 299 -8.09 -4.15 41.27
N GLU A 300 -7.10 -3.41 41.74
CA GLU A 300 -6.77 -3.39 43.18
C GLU A 300 -7.94 -2.80 43.99
N GLN A 301 -8.60 -1.79 43.42
CA GLN A 301 -9.79 -1.20 44.00
C GLN A 301 -10.99 -2.16 43.97
N ALA A 302 -11.20 -2.88 42.86
CA ALA A 302 -12.22 -3.92 42.74
C ALA A 302 -12.00 -5.07 43.75
N TYR A 303 -10.75 -5.50 43.93
CA TYR A 303 -10.35 -6.50 44.93
C TYR A 303 -10.68 -6.04 46.34
N ALA A 304 -10.36 -4.80 46.70
CA ALA A 304 -10.65 -4.24 48.01
C ALA A 304 -12.16 -4.17 48.29
N LEU A 305 -12.97 -3.81 47.29
CA LEU A 305 -14.42 -3.79 47.43
C LEU A 305 -15.01 -5.19 47.60
N LEU A 306 -14.54 -6.16 46.82
CA LEU A 306 -14.97 -7.56 46.92
C LEU A 306 -14.56 -8.22 48.24
N LEU A 307 -13.39 -7.89 48.77
CA LEU A 307 -12.94 -8.37 50.09
C LEU A 307 -13.80 -7.81 51.23
N ASN A 308 -14.22 -6.55 51.12
CA ASN A 308 -15.06 -5.91 52.12
C ASN A 308 -16.52 -6.42 52.06
N CYS A 309 -17.02 -6.76 50.87
CA CYS A 309 -18.34 -7.39 50.71
C CYS A 309 -18.39 -8.87 51.14
N ALA A 310 -17.24 -9.53 51.32
CA ALA A 310 -17.16 -10.93 51.76
C ALA A 310 -17.05 -11.09 53.29
N MET A 311 -17.01 -9.99 54.05
CA MET A 311 -16.80 -9.97 55.50
C MET A 311 -18.02 -9.46 56.31
N ASP A 312 -19.15 -9.20 55.67
CA ASP A 312 -20.47 -8.96 56.28
C ASP A 312 -21.44 -10.12 55.94
#